data_AF-F9D3M0-F1
#
_entry.id   AF-F9D3M0-F1
#
_cell.length_a   1.000
_cell.length_b   1.000
_cell.length_c   1.000
_cell.angle_alpha   90.00
_cell.angle_beta   90.00
_cell.angle_gamma   90.00
#
_symmetry.space_group_name_H-M   'P 1'
#
loop_
_entity.id
_entity.type
_entity.pdbx_description
1 polymer ?
#
loop_
_entity_poly.entity_id
_entity_poly.type
_entity_poly.pdbx_seq_one_letter_code
_entity_poly.pdbx_strand_id
1 'polypeptide(L)' 'MVEGGVANDQVIDTVEDYYVGCITAEQALGQLQFARPTHQMCINRQSAIDHCLLFAGIEEVKI' A
#
# COMPACT_ATOMS: atom_id res chain seq x y z
N MET A 1 2.20 -16.49 -8.10
CA MET A 1 2.15 -15.53 -6.99
C MET A 1 3.52 -14.90 -6.89
N VAL A 2 3.59 -13.61 -7.11
CA VAL A 2 4.78 -12.80 -6.85
C VAL A 2 4.41 -11.93 -5.67
N GLU A 3 5.25 -11.95 -4.64
CA GLU A 3 5.14 -11.06 -3.49
C GLU A 3 6.11 -9.90 -3.74
N GLY A 4 5.57 -8.68 -3.72
CA GLY A 4 6.34 -7.45 -3.80
C GLY A 4 6.03 -6.58 -2.59
N GLY A 5 7.02 -5.81 -2.14
CA GLY A 5 6.77 -4.68 -1.27
C GLY A 5 6.39 -3.48 -2.12
N VAL A 6 5.18 -2.95 -1.93
CA VAL A 6 4.87 -1.58 -2.36
C VAL A 6 5.69 -0.66 -1.46
N ALA A 7 6.28 0.39 -2.02
CA ALA A 7 6.86 1.46 -1.20
C ALA A 7 5.78 1.88 -0.21
N ASN A 8 6.05 1.76 1.08
CA ASN A 8 5.04 2.15 2.05
C ASN A 8 4.98 3.68 1.99
N ASP A 9 3.96 4.23 1.32
CA ASP A 9 3.77 5.67 1.15
C ASP A 9 3.86 6.37 2.51
N GLN A 10 3.38 5.74 3.58
CA GLN A 10 3.51 6.22 4.96
C GLN A 10 4.97 6.42 5.39
N VAL A 11 5.90 5.56 4.97
CA VAL A 11 7.33 5.72 5.27
C VAL A 11 7.92 6.88 4.48
N ILE A 12 7.53 7.06 3.21
CA ILE A 12 8.03 8.16 2.39
C ILE A 12 7.50 9.48 2.92
N ASP A 13 6.19 9.59 3.16
CA ASP A 13 5.54 10.79 3.70
C ASP A 13 6.16 11.20 5.05
N THR A 14 6.33 10.26 5.98
CA THR A 14 6.95 10.56 7.29
C THR A 14 8.40 11.05 7.15
N VAL A 15 9.17 10.50 6.21
CA VAL A 15 10.56 10.96 5.97
C VAL A 15 10.58 12.33 5.33
N GLU A 16 9.70 12.61 4.36
CA GLU A 16 9.57 13.94 3.76
C GLU A 16 9.16 14.98 4.79
N ASP A 17 8.15 14.69 5.62
CA ASP A 17 7.68 15.59 6.68
C ASP A 17 8.79 15.92 7.69
N TYR A 18 9.62 14.94 8.05
CA TYR A 18 10.80 15.20 8.89
C TYR A 18 11.82 16.06 8.16
N TYR A 19 12.09 15.76 6.89
CA TYR A 19 13.09 16.46 6.08
C TYR A 19 12.76 17.94 5.87
N VAL A 20 11.47 18.27 5.68
CA VAL A 20 11.01 19.67 5.55
C VAL A 20 10.76 20.36 6.90
N GLY A 21 10.95 19.64 8.03
CA GLY A 21 10.80 20.18 9.37
C GLY A 21 9.35 20.31 9.87
N CYS A 22 8.40 19.63 9.23
CA CYS A 22 7.00 19.56 9.68
C CYS A 22 6.85 18.76 10.98
N ILE A 23 7.71 17.75 11.19
CA ILE A 23 7.72 16.91 12.40
C ILE A 23 9.13 16.74 12.97
N THR A 24 9.25 16.45 14.27
CA THR A 24 10.53 16.14 14.91
C THR A 24 11.00 14.72 14.62
N ALA A 25 12.27 14.44 14.90
CA ALA A 25 12.82 13.09 14.77
C ALA A 25 12.08 12.09 15.69
N GLU A 26 11.72 12.49 16.91
CA GLU A 26 10.95 11.67 17.84
C GLU A 26 9.56 11.34 17.30
N GLN A 27 8.88 12.32 16.68
CA GLN A 27 7.58 12.11 16.06
C GLN A 27 7.68 11.16 14.86
N ALA A 28 8.68 11.34 13.99
CA ALA A 28 8.93 10.46 12.87
C ALA A 28 9.21 9.02 13.31
N LEU A 29 10.09 8.82 14.30
CA LEU A 29 10.38 7.51 14.87
C LEU A 29 9.14 6.86 15.51
N GLY A 30 8.34 7.65 16.22
CA GLY A 30 7.08 7.21 16.82
C GLY A 30 6.02 6.77 15.79
N GLN A 31 6.02 7.34 14.58
CA GLN A 31 5.17 6.89 13.48
C GLN A 31 5.73 5.63 12.80
N LEU A 32 7.03 5.64 12.49
CA LEU A 32 7.69 4.57 11.74
C LEU A 32 7.76 3.25 12.51
N GLN A 33 7.82 3.27 13.84
CA GLN A 33 7.82 2.04 14.65
C GLN A 33 6.54 1.19 14.48
N PHE A 34 5.45 1.81 14.00
CA PHE A 34 4.19 1.13 13.72
C PHE A 34 3.98 0.84 12.23
N ALA A 35 4.83 1.38 11.35
CA ALA A 35 4.77 1.10 9.93
C ALA A 35 5.12 -0.37 9.68
N ARG A 36 4.18 -1.13 9.12
CA ARG A 36 4.41 -2.52 8.69
C ARG A 36 4.37 -2.61 7.17
N PRO A 37 5.19 -3.49 6.56
CA PRO A 37 5.09 -3.73 5.12
C PRO A 37 3.68 -4.16 4.74
N THR A 38 3.10 -3.51 3.73
CA THR A 38 1.86 -3.98 3.11
C THR A 38 2.22 -5.13 2.18
N HIS A 39 1.63 -6.30 2.41
CA HIS A 39 1.83 -7.45 1.52
C HIS A 39 1.02 -7.23 0.24
N GLN A 40 1.69 -6.88 -0.86
CA GLN A 40 1.03 -6.83 -2.16
C GLN A 40 1.15 -8.20 -2.83
N MET A 41 0.00 -8.86 -2.96
CA MET A 41 -0.10 -10.12 -3.69
C MET A 41 -0.49 -9.84 -5.15
N CYS A 42 0.40 -10.18 -6.09
CA CYS A 42 0.10 -10.13 -7.51
C CYS A 42 -0.42 -11.50 -8.00
N ILE A 43 -1.64 -11.50 -8.57
CA ILE A 43 -2.20 -12.65 -9.28
C ILE A 43 -1.67 -12.61 -10.71
N ASN A 44 -0.72 -13.51 -11.02
CA ASN A 44 0.00 -13.52 -12.29
C ASN A 44 -0.42 -14.65 -13.25
N ARG A 45 -1.55 -15.32 -12.98
CA ARG A 45 -2.06 -16.40 -13.83
C ARG A 45 -3.57 -16.26 -14.00
N GLN A 46 -4.03 -16.32 -15.24
CA GLN A 46 -5.46 -16.28 -15.58
C GLN A 46 -6.24 -17.39 -14.87
N SER A 47 -5.66 -18.60 -14.77
CA SER A 47 -6.29 -19.71 -14.06
C SER A 47 -6.63 -19.39 -12.61
N ALA A 48 -5.82 -18.60 -11.89
CA ALA A 48 -6.12 -18.22 -10.51
C ALA A 48 -7.28 -17.20 -10.44
N ILE A 49 -7.38 -16.31 -11.42
CA ILE A 49 -8.52 -15.40 -11.56
C ILE A 49 -9.79 -16.23 -11.79
N ASP A 50 -9.76 -17.14 -12.76
CA ASP A 50 -10.93 -17.92 -13.18
C ASP A 50 -11.46 -18.84 -12.06
N HIS A 51 -10.60 -19.36 -11.20
CA HIS A 51 -11.00 -20.27 -10.12
C HIS A 51 -11.35 -19.56 -8.80
N CYS A 52 -10.72 -18.42 -8.52
CA CYS A 52 -10.80 -17.80 -7.19
C CYS A 52 -11.59 -16.48 -7.17
N LEU A 53 -11.84 -15.86 -8.33
CA LEU A 53 -12.57 -14.59 -8.41
C LEU A 53 -13.84 -14.79 -9.24
N LEU A 54 -14.93 -14.17 -8.78
CA LEU A 54 -16.19 -14.11 -9.50
C LEU A 54 -16.46 -12.66 -9.90
N PHE A 55 -16.75 -12.43 -11.17
CA PHE A 55 -17.24 -11.13 -11.62
C PHE A 55 -18.64 -10.88 -11.04
N ALA A 56 -18.79 -9.82 -10.24
CA ALA A 56 -20.05 -9.50 -9.57
C ALA A 56 -20.94 -8.52 -10.35
N GLY A 57 -20.37 -7.70 -11.24
CA GLY A 57 -21.09 -6.67 -11.98
C GLY A 57 -20.24 -5.42 -12.21
N ILE A 58 -20.81 -4.47 -12.95
CA ILE A 58 -20.21 -3.15 -13.19
C ILE A 58 -21.30 -2.09 -13.03
N GLU A 59 -20.94 -0.97 -12.41
CA GLU A 59 -21.82 0.19 -12.25
C GLU A 59 -21.14 1.41 -12.85
N GLU A 60 -21.90 2.18 -13.64
CA GLU A 60 -21.43 3.43 -14.21
C GLU A 60 -21.75 4.58 -13.25
N VAL A 61 -20.70 5.23 -12.75
CA VAL A 61 -20.84 6.37 -11.84
C VAL A 61 -21.04 7.64 -12.68
N LYS A 62 -22.22 8.25 -12.60
CA LYS A 62 -22.47 9.56 -13.22
C LYS A 62 -21.74 10.64 -12.43
N ILE A 63 -20.83 11.36 -13.10
CA ILE A 63 -20.12 12.54 -12.59
C ILE A 63 -20.99 13.78 -12.80
#